data_AF-A0A7C5SQB0-F1
#
_entry.id   AF-A0A7C5SQB0-F1
#
_cell.length_a   1.000
_cell.length_b   1.000
_cell.length_c   1.000
_cell.angle_alpha   90.00
_cell.angle_beta   90.00
_cell.angle_gamma   90.00
#
_symmetry.space_group_name_H-M   'P 1'
#
loop_
_entity.id
_entity.type
_entity.pdbx_description
1 polymer ?
#
loop_
_entity_poly.entity_id
_entity_poly.type
_entity_poly.pdbx_seq_one_letter_code
_entity_poly.pdbx_strand_id
1 'polypeptide(L)' 'PVTVGKNTTIGAGSTITRDTEDEVLVLSRSKQTSIRGWKRPVKKKQE' A
#
# COMPACT_ATOMS: atom_id res chain seq x y z
N PRO A 1 -2.78 -2.23 19.38
CA PRO A 1 -4.23 -2.14 19.07
C PRO A 1 -4.47 -0.80 18.39
N VAL A 2 -5.40 -0.71 17.45
CA VAL A 2 -5.79 0.54 16.78
C VAL A 2 -7.32 0.63 16.72
N THR A 3 -7.84 1.85 16.78
CA THR A 3 -9.27 2.13 16.68
C THR A 3 -9.62 2.57 15.27
N VAL A 4 -10.63 1.93 14.69
CA VAL A 4 -11.18 2.27 13.38
C VAL A 4 -12.46 3.06 13.60
N GLY A 5 -12.51 4.26 13.04
CA GLY A 5 -13.62 5.19 13.18
C GLY A 5 -14.87 4.67 12.47
N LYS A 6 -16.04 5.09 12.94
CA LYS A 6 -17.32 4.71 12.34
C LYS A 6 -17.41 5.26 10.92
N ASN A 7 -17.87 4.43 9.99
CA ASN A 7 -18.02 4.78 8.57
C ASN A 7 -16.73 5.27 7.88
N THR A 8 -15.56 5.07 8.49
CA THR A 8 -14.27 5.41 7.85
C THR A 8 -14.03 4.47 6.67
N THR A 9 -13.46 5.00 5.59
CA THR A 9 -13.16 4.22 4.37
C THR A 9 -11.66 3.94 4.32
N ILE A 10 -11.29 2.66 4.34
CA ILE A 10 -9.88 2.26 4.23
C ILE A 10 -9.61 1.85 2.79
N GLY A 11 -8.68 2.55 2.12
CA GLY A 11 -8.30 2.17 0.77
C GLY A 11 -7.47 0.89 0.73
N ALA A 12 -7.63 0.12 -0.35
CA ALA A 12 -6.95 -1.16 -0.55
C ALA A 12 -5.42 -1.05 -0.44
N GLY A 13 -4.81 -2.04 0.21
CA GLY A 13 -3.36 -2.08 0.41
C GLY A 13 -2.83 -1.09 1.45
N SER A 14 -3.70 -0.54 2.30
CA SER A 14 -3.30 0.31 3.42
C SER A 14 -3.00 -0.51 4.67
N THR A 15 -1.88 -0.21 5.32
CA THR A 15 -1.48 -0.67 6.66
C THR A 15 -1.71 0.47 7.66
N ILE A 16 -2.67 0.29 8.55
CA ILE A 16 -3.07 1.30 9.55
C ILE A 16 -2.32 1.08 10.86
N THR A 17 -1.50 2.04 11.26
CA THR A 17 -0.69 2.00 12.51
C THR A 17 -1.11 3.03 13.54
N ARG A 18 -2.07 3.90 13.20
CA ARG A 18 -2.63 4.96 14.04
C ARG A 18 -4.14 4.94 13.94
N ASP A 19 -4.81 5.45 14.95
CA ASP A 19 -6.27 5.54 14.97
C ASP A 19 -6.78 6.40 13.82
N THR A 20 -7.97 6.07 13.31
CA THR A 20 -8.62 6.76 12.20
C THR A 20 -9.83 7.52 12.71
N GLU A 21 -10.09 8.71 12.17
CA GLU A 21 -11.29 9.49 12.47
C GLU A 21 -12.55 8.87 11.81
N ASP A 22 -13.72 9.33 12.24
CA ASP A 22 -15.02 8.94 11.67
C ASP A 22 -15.22 9.59 10.29
N GLU A 23 -15.91 8.89 9.38
CA GLU A 23 -16.33 9.41 8.05
C GLU A 23 -15.21 9.92 7.12
N VAL A 24 -13.94 9.56 7.38
CA VAL A 24 -12.78 9.96 6.54
C VAL A 24 -12.28 8.83 5.62
N LEU A 25 -11.54 9.21 4.58
CA LEU A 25 -10.79 8.27 3.73
C LEU A 25 -9.34 8.16 4.22
N VAL A 26 -8.93 6.95 4.63
CA VAL A 26 -7.56 6.68 5.09
C VAL A 26 -6.80 5.85 4.07
N LEU A 27 -5.61 6.35 3.71
CA LEU A 27 -4.71 5.73 2.74
C LEU A 27 -3.29 5.71 3.30
N SER A 28 -2.63 4.56 3.25
CA SER A 28 -1.20 4.44 3.59
C SER A 28 -0.39 3.85 2.43
N ARG A 29 -0.64 4.35 1.21
CA ARG A 29 0.00 3.88 -0.02
C ARG A 29 1.06 4.87 -0.51
N SER A 30 2.15 4.35 -1.07
CA SER A 30 3.09 5.17 -1.84
C SER A 30 2.45 5.61 -3.16
N LYS A 31 2.85 6.78 -3.67
CA LYS A 31 2.46 7.23 -5.01
C LYS A 31 2.92 6.20 -6.03
N GLN A 32 2.04 5.86 -6.98
CA GLN A 32 2.41 4.96 -8.06
C GLN A 32 3.50 5.62 -8.93
N THR A 33 4.61 4.92 -9.12
CA THR A 33 5.71 5.31 -10.00
C THR A 33 5.93 4.21 -11.03
N SER A 34 6.33 4.60 -12.25
CA SER A 34 6.64 3.66 -13.33
C SER A 34 8.08 3.85 -13.77
N ILE A 35 8.92 2.85 -13.53
CA ILE A 35 10.33 2.86 -13.92
C ILE A 35 10.44 2.28 -15.33
N ARG A 36 10.60 3.15 -16.33
CA ARG A 36 10.87 2.74 -17.72
C ARG A 36 12.31 2.21 -17.82
N GLY A 37 12.51 1.10 -18.55
CA GLY A 37 13.85 0.51 -18.75
C GLY A 37 14.33 -0.44 -17.64
N TRP A 38 13.49 -0.76 -16.66
CA TRP A 38 13.82 -1.77 -15.64
C TRP A 38 14.02 -3.16 -16.27
N LYS A 39 15.24 -3.69 -16.21
CA LYS A 39 15.58 -5.02 -16.73
C LYS A 39 15.41 -6.09 -15.65
N ARG A 40 14.46 -7.01 -15.85
CA ARG A 40 14.24 -8.14 -14.94
C ARG A 40 15.47 -9.06 -14.91
N PRO A 41 16.00 -9.42 -13.72
CA PRO A 41 17.07 -10.43 -13.62
C PRO A 41 16.60 -11.79 -14.14
N VAL A 42 17.44 -12.46 -14.93
CA VAL A 42 17.21 -13.83 -15.42
C VAL A 42 18.17 -14.79 -14.71
N LYS A 43 17.64 -15.90 -14.19
CA LYS A 43 18.46 -16.95 -13.58
C LYS A 43 19.30 -17.61 -14.67
N LYS A 44 20.61 -17.71 -14.45
CA LYS A 44 21.50 -18.44 -15.35
C LYS A 44 21.09 -19.92 -15.33
N LYS A 45 20.78 -20.50 -16.49
CA LYS A 45 20.64 -21.95 -16.63
C LYS A 45 22.03 -22.55 -16.39
N GLN A 46 22.11 -23.51 -15.46
CA GLN A 46 23.25 -24.43 -15.41
C GLN A 46 22.99 -25.48 -16.49
N GLU A 47 23.99 -25.73 -17.35
CA GLU A 47 23.98 -26.80 -18.36
C GLU A 47 24.06 -28.18 -17.69
#